data_AF-A0A7I8EM74-F1
#
_entry.id   AF-A0A7I8EM74-F1
#
_cell.length_a   1.000
_cell.length_b   1.000
_cell.length_c   1.000
_cell.angle_alpha   90.00
_cell.angle_beta   90.00
_cell.angle_gamma   90.00
#
_symmetry.space_group_name_H-M   'P 1'
#
loop_
_entity.id
_entity.type
_entity.pdbx_description
1 polymer ?
#
loop_
_entity_poly.entity_id
_entity_poly.type
_entity_poly.pdbx_seq_one_letter_code
_entity_poly.pdbx_strand_id
1 'polypeptide(L)'
;MNCEHVEGLLSAYLDDLLTVHTYHEVTLHLEDCKSCRSLLADYQRYDALLTQLPRVEPAPQLRDALFSSSAYGYLHNRQTLEKTACVTGTNTPTPCSGQRSPLLQAQPVSQRPFLILLLIFFSLVYLFSLHWINTKRG
;
A
#
# COMPACT_ATOMS: atom_id res chain seq x y z
N MET A 1 -16.24 14.42 9.95
CA MET A 1 -15.60 13.47 9.01
C MET A 1 -16.64 12.53 8.40
N ASN A 2 -16.36 11.96 7.22
CA ASN A 2 -17.18 10.90 6.62
C ASN A 2 -16.60 9.51 6.97
N CYS A 3 -17.40 8.45 6.78
CA CYS A 3 -16.99 7.09 7.11
C CYS A 3 -15.78 6.63 6.29
N GLU A 4 -15.78 6.85 4.97
CA GLU A 4 -14.67 6.42 4.09
C GLU A 4 -13.31 6.98 4.52
N HIS A 5 -13.27 8.23 4.98
CA HIS A 5 -12.03 8.82 5.46
C HIS A 5 -11.59 8.23 6.80
N VAL A 6 -12.53 7.99 7.70
CA VAL A 6 -12.25 7.35 9.00
C VAL A 6 -11.72 5.93 8.80
N GLU A 7 -12.32 5.15 7.91
CA GLU A 7 -11.88 3.78 7.58
C GLU A 7 -10.40 3.74 7.17
N GLY A 8 -9.96 4.69 6.34
CA GLY A 8 -8.55 4.82 5.95
C GLY A 8 -7.61 5.25 7.08
N LEU A 9 -8.13 5.80 8.17
CA LEU A 9 -7.36 6.28 9.32
C LEU A 9 -7.39 5.32 10.51
N LEU A 10 -8.27 4.31 10.54
CA LEU A 10 -8.43 3.40 11.69
C LEU A 10 -7.15 2.61 12.01
N SER A 11 -6.36 2.20 11.01
CA SER A 11 -5.07 1.52 11.26
C SER A 11 -4.10 2.46 11.99
N ALA A 12 -3.92 3.68 11.48
CA ALA A 12 -3.07 4.68 12.11
C ALA A 12 -3.59 5.13 13.48
N TYR A 13 -4.91 5.08 13.70
CA TYR A 13 -5.55 5.33 14.99
C TYR A 13 -5.18 4.25 16.01
N LEU A 14 -5.18 2.97 15.64
CA LEU A 14 -4.76 1.87 16.52
C LEU A 14 -3.27 1.89 16.86
N ASP A 15 -2.44 2.33 15.91
CA ASP A 15 -0.99 2.43 16.09
C ASP A 15 -0.53 3.73 16.78
N ASP A 16 -1.46 4.58 17.24
CA ASP A 16 -1.18 5.91 17.82
C ASP A 16 -0.33 6.83 16.91
N LEU A 17 -0.48 6.68 15.59
CA LEU A 17 0.30 7.41 14.57
C LEU A 17 -0.40 8.67 14.04
N LEU A 18 -1.59 8.99 14.56
CA LEU A 18 -2.35 10.17 14.14
C LEU A 18 -1.89 11.44 14.87
N THR A 19 -2.08 12.59 14.22
CA THR A 19 -1.93 13.88 14.90
C THR A 19 -3.03 14.05 15.95
N VAL A 20 -2.78 14.85 16.99
CA VAL A 20 -3.74 15.09 18.09
C VAL A 20 -5.10 15.58 17.56
N HIS A 21 -5.10 16.45 16.55
CA HIS A 21 -6.33 16.95 15.93
C HIS A 21 -7.12 15.83 15.25
N THR A 22 -6.45 15.05 14.40
CA THR A 22 -7.09 13.95 13.65
C THR A 22 -7.57 12.84 14.59
N TYR A 23 -6.81 12.54 15.65
CA TYR A 23 -7.21 11.57 16.66
C TYR A 23 -8.53 11.98 17.31
N HIS A 24 -8.69 13.25 17.66
CA HIS A 24 -9.93 13.75 18.24
C HIS A 24 -11.11 13.67 17.27
N GLU A 25 -10.93 14.06 16.01
CA GLU A 25 -11.98 13.97 14.98
C GLU A 25 -12.44 12.53 14.74
N VAL A 26 -11.50 11.58 14.70
CA VAL A 26 -11.80 10.14 14.57
C VAL A 26 -12.52 9.62 15.81
N THR A 27 -12.07 10.01 17.01
CA THR A 27 -12.71 9.62 18.28
C THR A 27 -14.16 10.07 18.34
N LEU A 28 -14.43 11.35 18.02
CA LEU A 28 -15.79 11.89 17.95
C LEU A 28 -16.66 11.12 16.95
N HIS A 29 -16.11 10.78 15.77
CA HIS A 29 -16.86 9.99 14.80
C HIS A 29 -17.17 8.58 15.31
N LEU A 30 -16.26 7.95 16.06
CA LEU A 30 -16.47 6.63 16.63
C LEU A 30 -17.55 6.63 17.72
N GLU A 31 -17.75 7.73 18.46
CA GLU A 31 -18.84 7.83 19.44
C GLU A 31 -20.22 7.69 18.78
N ASP A 32 -20.40 8.36 17.64
CA ASP A 32 -21.67 8.43 16.93
C ASP A 32 -21.88 7.29 15.92
N CYS A 33 -20.82 6.82 15.27
CA CYS A 33 -20.92 5.90 14.16
C CYS A 33 -20.78 4.43 14.59
N LYS A 34 -21.87 3.65 14.48
CA LYS A 34 -21.84 2.22 14.80
C LYS A 34 -21.04 1.39 13.80
N SER A 35 -21.06 1.72 12.50
CA SER A 35 -20.33 0.95 11.48
C SER A 35 -18.82 1.06 11.67
N CYS A 36 -18.30 2.28 11.88
CA CYS A 36 -16.87 2.49 12.10
C CYS A 36 -16.37 1.86 13.41
N ARG A 37 -17.20 1.84 14.48
CA ARG A 37 -16.88 1.08 15.69
C ARG A 37 -16.82 -0.43 15.45
N SER A 38 -17.74 -0.98 14.67
CA SER A 38 -17.70 -2.40 14.33
C SER A 38 -16.43 -2.74 13.57
N LEU A 39 -16.05 -1.92 12.60
CA LEU A 39 -14.82 -2.11 11.83
C LEU A 39 -13.57 -2.01 12.70
N LEU A 40 -13.54 -1.05 13.63
CA LEU A 40 -12.45 -0.92 14.61
C LEU A 40 -12.34 -2.18 15.49
N ALA A 41 -13.46 -2.73 15.94
CA ALA A 41 -13.49 -3.97 16.73
C ALA A 41 -12.96 -5.17 15.93
N ASP A 42 -13.22 -5.23 14.62
CA ASP A 42 -12.67 -6.26 13.74
C ASP A 42 -11.14 -6.15 13.65
N TYR A 43 -10.59 -4.94 13.51
CA TYR A 43 -9.14 -4.73 13.51
C TYR A 43 -8.49 -5.17 14.82
N GLN A 44 -9.05 -4.76 15.95
CA GLN A 44 -8.57 -5.20 17.28
C GLN A 44 -8.65 -6.72 17.45
N ARG A 45 -9.68 -7.36 16.90
CA ARG A 45 -9.81 -8.81 16.90
C ARG A 45 -8.71 -9.47 16.08
N TYR A 46 -8.38 -8.93 14.91
CA TYR A 46 -7.28 -9.45 14.10
C TYR A 46 -5.93 -9.31 14.82
N ASP A 47 -5.67 -8.16 15.47
CA ASP A 47 -4.45 -7.98 16.26
C ASP A 47 -4.38 -8.98 17.44
N ALA A 48 -5.50 -9.22 18.11
CA ALA A 48 -5.58 -10.22 19.16
C ALA A 48 -5.32 -11.65 18.65
N LEU A 49 -5.65 -11.96 17.40
CA LEU A 49 -5.30 -13.24 16.78
C LEU A 49 -3.82 -13.29 16.40
N LEU A 50 -3.29 -12.20 15.83
CA LEU A 50 -1.89 -12.11 15.41
C LEU A 50 -0.92 -12.22 16.60
N THR A 51 -1.28 -11.65 17.74
CA THR A 51 -0.49 -11.73 18.98
C THR A 51 -0.43 -13.14 19.58
N GLN A 52 -1.34 -14.03 19.21
CA GLN A 52 -1.31 -15.44 19.63
C GLN A 52 -0.32 -16.29 18.83
N LEU A 53 0.15 -15.81 17.67
CA LEU A 53 1.11 -16.57 16.90
C LEU A 53 2.46 -16.66 17.64
N PRO A 54 3.04 -17.87 17.74
CA PRO A 54 4.35 -18.02 18.34
C PRO A 54 5.38 -17.25 17.53
N ARG A 55 6.26 -16.52 18.23
CA ARG A 55 7.43 -15.92 17.59
C ARG A 55 8.35 -17.03 17.12
N VAL A 56 8.38 -17.26 15.81
CA VAL A 56 9.31 -18.20 15.18
C VAL A 56 10.64 -17.47 14.95
N GLU A 57 11.70 -17.92 15.62
CA GLU A 57 13.04 -17.44 15.32
C GLU A 57 13.56 -18.16 14.06
N PRO A 58 14.04 -17.44 13.04
CA PRO A 58 14.59 -18.06 11.85
C PRO A 58 15.84 -18.89 12.18
N ALA A 59 16.04 -20.00 11.47
CA ALA A 59 17.22 -20.84 11.65
C ALA A 59 18.53 -20.04 11.46
N PRO A 60 19.57 -20.24 12.29
CA PRO A 60 20.83 -19.50 12.19
C PRO A 60 21.48 -19.60 10.80
N GLN A 61 21.39 -20.78 10.18
CA GLN A 61 21.93 -21.04 8.84
C GLN A 61 21.29 -20.15 7.76
N LEU A 62 20.02 -19.78 7.92
CA LEU A 62 19.35 -18.87 7.00
C LEU A 62 19.91 -17.45 7.12
N ARG A 63 20.18 -16.98 8.35
CA ARG A 63 20.84 -15.69 8.55
C ARG A 63 22.20 -15.71 7.88
N ASP A 64 23.03 -16.71 8.16
CA ASP A 64 24.37 -16.80 7.60
C ASP A 64 24.35 -16.83 6.07
N ALA A 65 23.45 -17.59 5.47
CA ALA A 65 23.30 -17.66 4.02
C ALA A 65 22.83 -16.32 3.39
N LEU A 66 21.89 -15.62 4.02
CA LEU A 66 21.40 -14.33 3.54
C LEU A 66 22.49 -13.26 3.61
N PHE A 67 23.18 -13.15 4.75
CA PHE A 67 24.18 -12.10 4.98
C PHE A 67 25.53 -12.36 4.31
N SER A 68 25.88 -13.62 4.05
CA SER A 68 27.08 -13.98 3.26
C SER A 68 26.85 -13.88 1.74
N SER A 69 25.60 -13.76 1.28
CA SER A 69 25.32 -13.62 -0.14
C SER A 69 25.87 -12.30 -0.69
N SER A 70 26.55 -12.37 -1.84
CA SER A 70 27.05 -11.18 -2.53
C SER A 70 25.93 -10.23 -2.92
N ALA A 71 24.75 -10.77 -3.28
CA ALA A 71 23.54 -10.00 -3.56
C ALA A 71 23.13 -9.10 -2.38
N TYR A 72 23.17 -9.62 -1.14
CA TYR A 72 22.91 -8.81 0.05
C TYR A 72 23.95 -7.70 0.22
N GLY A 73 25.24 -8.01 0.04
CA GLY A 73 26.32 -7.03 0.10
C GLY A 73 26.16 -5.88 -0.90
N TYR A 74 25.72 -6.16 -2.13
CA TYR A 74 25.46 -5.13 -3.14
C TYR A 74 24.29 -4.21 -2.75
N LEU A 75 23.17 -4.76 -2.26
CA LEU A 75 22.02 -3.97 -1.83
C LEU A 75 22.36 -3.08 -0.63
N HIS A 76 23.08 -3.64 0.36
CA HIS A 76 23.51 -2.90 1.53
C HIS A 76 24.42 -1.73 1.17
N ASN A 77 25.42 -1.96 0.30
CA ASN A 77 26.34 -0.93 -0.16
C ASN A 77 25.66 0.17 -0.99
N ARG A 78 24.60 -0.15 -1.75
CA ARG A 78 23.82 0.87 -2.47
C ARG A 78 23.10 1.83 -1.53
N GLN A 79 22.46 1.30 -0.48
CA GLN A 79 21.74 2.11 0.50
C GLN A 79 22.68 3.02 1.31
N THR A 80 23.88 2.54 1.64
CA THR A 80 24.87 3.36 2.36
C THR A 80 25.37 4.51 1.49
N LEU A 81 25.64 4.27 0.21
CA LEU A 81 26.02 5.32 -0.76
C LEU A 81 24.93 6.39 -0.92
N GLU A 82 23.66 5.98 -1.02
CA GLU A 82 22.53 6.90 -1.10
C GLU A 82 22.33 7.72 0.18
N LYS A 83 22.61 7.13 1.35
CA LYS A 83 22.49 7.80 2.66
C LYS A 83 23.67 8.73 2.98
N THR A 84 24.87 8.47 2.44
CA THR A 84 26.03 9.37 2.60
C THR A 84 26.05 10.53 1.61
N ALA A 85 25.28 10.46 0.52
CA ALA A 85 25.23 11.52 -0.49
C ALA A 85 24.58 12.84 0.00
N CYS A 86 23.88 12.84 1.15
CA CYS A 86 23.32 14.05 1.75
C CYS A 86 24.15 14.62 2.91
N VAL A 87 25.32 14.07 3.22
CA VAL A 87 26.17 14.55 4.32
C VAL A 87 27.56 14.93 3.79
N THR A 88 27.62 16.05 3.08
CA THR A 88 28.89 16.77 2.88
C THR A 88 28.67 18.23 3.26
N GLY A 89 29.26 18.61 4.39
CA GLY A 89 28.89 19.81 5.13
C GLY A 89 29.32 21.13 4.48
N THR A 90 28.44 22.12 4.64
CA THR A 90 28.76 23.44 5.20
C THR A 90 27.57 23.86 6.07
N ASN A 91 27.83 24.56 7.17
CA ASN A 91 26.90 24.83 8.28
C ASN A 91 25.72 25.75 7.91
N THR A 92 24.74 25.23 7.16
CA THR A 92 23.42 25.85 7.02
C THR A 92 22.37 24.74 6.97
N PRO A 93 21.30 24.78 7.78
CA PRO A 93 20.23 23.79 7.71
C PRO A 93 19.39 24.06 6.45
N THR A 94 19.87 23.56 5.32
CA THR A 94 19.07 23.49 4.10
C THR A 94 18.17 22.26 4.23
N PRO A 95 16.84 22.39 4.11
CA PRO A 95 15.98 21.22 3.98
C PRO A 95 16.43 20.49 2.72
N CYS A 96 16.82 19.21 2.85
CA CYS A 96 16.99 18.35 1.70
C CYS A 96 15.62 18.23 1.02
N SER A 97 15.30 19.14 0.11
CA SER A 97 14.19 18.97 -0.82
C SER A 97 14.48 17.69 -1.56
N GLY A 98 13.65 16.67 -1.33
CA GLY A 98 13.78 15.36 -1.94
C GLY A 98 13.92 15.46 -3.45
N GLN A 99 15.16 15.46 -3.92
CA GLN A 99 15.48 15.10 -5.28
C GLN A 99 15.31 13.59 -5.32
N ARG A 100 14.11 13.15 -5.72
CA ARG A 100 13.91 11.79 -6.22
C ARG A 100 14.98 11.57 -7.29
N SER A 101 15.92 10.68 -7.02
CA SER A 101 16.80 10.12 -8.03
C SER A 101 15.96 9.71 -9.24
N PRO A 102 16.33 10.08 -10.46
CA PRO A 102 15.63 9.63 -11.66
C PRO A 102 16.18 8.26 -12.07
N LEU A 103 16.19 7.26 -11.19
CA LEU A 103 16.50 5.88 -11.58
C LEU A 103 15.69 4.85 -10.78
N LEU A 104 14.38 5.02 -10.87
CA LEU A 104 13.53 3.91 -11.27
C LEU A 104 12.54 4.50 -12.28
N GLN A 105 12.95 4.57 -13.56
CA GLN A 105 11.95 4.41 -14.60
C GLN A 105 11.33 3.05 -14.33
N ALA A 106 10.22 3.05 -13.60
CA ALA A 106 9.30 1.95 -13.60
C ALA A 106 9.12 1.60 -15.07
N GLN A 107 9.56 0.40 -15.44
CA GLN A 107 9.13 -0.16 -16.70
C GLN A 107 7.61 0.03 -16.73
N PRO A 108 7.03 0.62 -17.80
CA PRO A 108 5.60 0.58 -17.94
C PRO A 108 5.24 -0.91 -17.98
N VAL A 109 4.71 -1.43 -16.87
CA VAL A 109 4.07 -2.73 -16.84
C VAL A 109 3.03 -2.64 -17.93
N SER A 110 3.32 -3.33 -19.03
CA SER A 110 2.56 -3.41 -20.26
C SER A 110 1.09 -3.20 -19.99
N GLN A 111 0.63 -1.95 -20.19
CA GLN A 111 -0.75 -1.53 -20.11
C GLN A 111 -1.43 -2.00 -21.40
N ARG A 112 -1.43 -3.31 -21.63
CA ARG A 112 -2.02 -4.00 -22.77
C ARG A 112 -3.12 -5.02 -22.43
N PRO A 113 -3.50 -5.34 -21.16
CA PRO A 113 -4.68 -6.19 -20.96
C PRO A 113 -6.01 -5.39 -20.95
N PHE A 114 -6.00 -4.09 -20.65
CA PHE A 114 -7.26 -3.32 -20.52
C PHE A 114 -7.95 -3.01 -21.85
N LEU A 115 -7.21 -2.65 -22.90
CA LEU A 115 -7.81 -2.39 -24.22
C LEU A 115 -8.37 -3.66 -24.85
N ILE A 116 -7.71 -4.81 -24.66
CA ILE A 116 -8.19 -6.10 -25.17
C ILE A 116 -9.49 -6.50 -24.45
N LEU A 117 -9.54 -6.36 -23.12
CA LEU A 117 -10.77 -6.61 -22.36
C LEU A 117 -11.91 -5.66 -22.74
N LEU A 118 -11.63 -4.37 -22.96
CA LEU A 118 -12.62 -3.39 -23.43
C LEU A 118 -13.16 -3.72 -24.82
N LEU A 119 -12.28 -4.12 -25.76
CA LEU A 119 -12.68 -4.53 -27.11
C LEU A 119 -13.50 -5.83 -27.10
N ILE A 120 -13.14 -6.80 -26.26
CA ILE A 120 -13.94 -8.03 -26.06
C ILE A 120 -15.31 -7.69 -25.49
N PHE A 121 -15.37 -6.80 -24.50
CA PHE A 121 -16.64 -6.39 -23.88
C PHE A 121 -17.54 -5.66 -24.88
N PHE A 122 -17.00 -4.71 -25.66
CA PHE A 122 -17.75 -4.02 -26.71
C PHE A 122 -18.21 -4.96 -27.83
N SER A 123 -17.38 -5.93 -28.23
CA SER A 123 -17.75 -6.90 -29.26
C SER A 123 -18.86 -7.84 -28.78
N LEU A 124 -18.81 -8.32 -27.53
CA LEU A 124 -19.88 -9.12 -26.92
C LEU A 124 -21.19 -8.34 -26.80
N VAL A 125 -21.16 -7.08 -26.34
CA VAL A 125 -22.36 -6.23 -26.26
C VAL A 125 -22.94 -5.95 -27.65
N TYR A 126 -22.10 -5.74 -28.66
CA TYR A 126 -22.53 -5.51 -30.04
C TYR A 126 -23.15 -6.76 -30.68
N LEU A 127 -22.56 -7.94 -30.48
CA LEU A 127 -23.11 -9.21 -30.94
C LEU A 127 -24.43 -9.55 -30.23
N PHE A 128 -24.53 -9.28 -28.92
CA PHE A 128 -25.78 -9.47 -28.17
C PHE A 128 -26.88 -8.52 -28.66
N SER A 129 -26.52 -7.28 -28.99
CA SER A 129 -27.45 -6.30 -29.58
C SER A 129 -27.91 -6.72 -30.98
N LEU A 130 -27.01 -7.22 -31.83
CA LEU A 130 -27.36 -7.75 -33.15
C LEU A 130 -28.19 -9.03 -33.07
N HIS A 131 -27.88 -9.93 -32.13
CA HIS A 131 -28.69 -11.12 -31.88
C HIS A 131 -30.10 -10.72 -31.42
N TRP A 132 -30.23 -9.79 -30.49
CA TRP A 132 -31.53 -9.29 -30.00
C TRP A 132 -32.36 -8.65 -31.11
N ILE A 133 -31.72 -7.88 -32.01
CA ILE A 133 -32.37 -7.27 -33.17
C ILE A 133 -32.83 -8.33 -34.17
N ASN A 134 -32.03 -9.37 -34.44
CA ASN A 134 -32.43 -10.48 -35.33
C ASN A 134 -33.58 -11.30 -34.74
N THR A 135 -33.63 -11.53 -33.43
CA THR A 135 -34.72 -12.27 -32.77
C THR A 135 -36.03 -11.51 -32.69
N LYS A 136 -36.05 -10.18 -32.91
CA LYS A 136 -37.28 -9.39 -32.97
C LYS A 136 -37.85 -9.21 -34.38
N ARG A 137 -37.19 -9.77 -35.40
CA ARG A 137 -37.59 -9.63 -36.81
C ARG A 137 -38.05 -10.94 -37.47
N GLY A 138 -38.22 -12.01 -36.70
CA GLY A 138 -38.93 -13.24 -37.07
C GLY A 138 -40.05 -13.50 -36.09
#